data_AF-A0A6L8ER90-F1
#
_entry.id   AF-A0A6L8ER90-F1
#
_cell.length_a   1.000
_cell.length_b   1.000
_cell.length_c   1.000
_cell.angle_alpha   90.00
_cell.angle_beta   90.00
_cell.angle_gamma   90.00
#
_symmetry.space_group_name_H-M   'P 1'
#
loop_
_entity.id
_entity.type
_entity.pdbx_description
1 polymer ?
#
loop_
_entity_poly.entity_id
_entity_poly.type
_entity_poly.pdbx_seq_one_letter_code
_entity_poly.pdbx_strand_id
1 'polypeptide(L)'
;MTDQSAKNTQVSWQTTQAFSVFLLYILRPDIEFTIIGETMNFLIGGGNHAWDVAPAPCCVNLEINGKVERTATGNATETMSRKEWDVSDLKGKTAQLVVIDNNSGGWGHPNFDDVHQADSKGENIPWDRVLAVDARGKLAVTWAQMKKYY
;
A
#
# COMPACT_ATOMS: atom_id res chain seq x y z
N MET A 1 -55.97 23.85 -24.33
CA MET A 1 -55.68 23.23 -25.64
C MET A 1 -54.43 23.95 -26.15
N THR A 2 -53.25 23.41 -25.84
CA THR A 2 -52.31 22.72 -26.79
C THR A 2 -51.65 23.74 -27.74
N ASP A 3 -50.33 23.82 -27.96
CA ASP A 3 -49.18 22.97 -27.64
C ASP A 3 -47.86 23.72 -28.04
N GLN A 4 -46.74 23.29 -27.44
CA GLN A 4 -45.35 23.21 -27.96
C GLN A 4 -44.60 24.42 -28.57
N SER A 5 -43.42 24.73 -27.98
CA SER A 5 -42.11 24.55 -28.63
C SER A 5 -40.98 25.10 -27.73
N ALA A 6 -40.31 24.22 -26.99
CA ALA A 6 -39.07 24.52 -26.30
C ALA A 6 -37.91 24.49 -27.32
N LYS A 7 -37.23 25.62 -27.52
CA LYS A 7 -36.02 25.71 -28.36
C LYS A 7 -34.76 25.53 -27.53
N ASN A 8 -34.26 24.30 -27.56
CA ASN A 8 -32.87 23.89 -27.79
C ASN A 8 -31.75 24.71 -27.10
N THR A 9 -31.31 24.23 -25.94
CA THR A 9 -30.02 24.56 -25.32
C THR A 9 -28.89 23.88 -26.09
N GLN A 10 -28.03 24.65 -26.76
CA GLN A 10 -26.70 24.17 -27.14
C GLN A 10 -25.71 24.65 -26.07
N VAL A 11 -25.29 23.72 -25.20
CA VAL A 11 -24.10 23.90 -24.36
C VAL A 11 -22.97 23.15 -25.05
N SER A 12 -21.94 23.91 -25.46
CA SER A 12 -20.71 23.40 -26.07
C SER A 12 -19.96 22.50 -25.08
N TRP A 13 -19.71 21.25 -25.45
CA TRP A 13 -18.81 20.38 -24.73
C TRP A 13 -17.36 20.78 -25.02
N GLN A 14 -16.73 21.52 -24.10
CA GLN A 14 -15.28 21.61 -24.06
C GLN A 14 -14.72 20.42 -23.29
N THR A 15 -13.99 19.60 -24.02
CA THR A 15 -13.40 18.33 -23.62
C THR A 15 -12.16 18.53 -22.76
N THR A 16 -11.96 17.57 -21.85
CA THR A 16 -10.66 17.07 -21.37
C THR A 16 -9.86 17.98 -20.42
N GLN A 17 -9.92 17.65 -19.12
CA GLN A 17 -8.77 17.43 -18.21
C GLN A 17 -9.20 17.58 -16.74
N ALA A 18 -9.97 16.61 -16.23
CA ALA A 18 -10.21 16.51 -14.78
C ALA A 18 -10.56 15.10 -14.29
N PHE A 19 -10.43 14.06 -15.12
CA PHE A 19 -10.94 12.72 -14.77
C PHE A 19 -9.86 11.64 -14.60
N SER A 20 -8.57 12.00 -14.49
CA SER A 20 -7.49 11.00 -14.43
C SER A 20 -6.69 10.96 -13.12
N VAL A 21 -7.07 11.69 -12.08
CA VAL A 21 -6.42 11.58 -10.75
C VAL A 21 -7.40 11.12 -9.67
N PHE A 22 -8.70 11.36 -9.86
CA PHE A 22 -9.72 11.05 -8.85
C PHE A 22 -10.16 9.58 -8.84
N LEU A 23 -9.97 8.85 -9.96
CA LEU A 23 -10.37 7.43 -10.06
C LEU A 23 -9.27 6.45 -9.63
N LEU A 24 -8.02 6.91 -9.43
CA LEU A 24 -6.91 6.09 -8.94
C LEU A 24 -6.87 5.97 -7.40
N TYR A 25 -7.73 6.72 -6.69
CA TYR A 25 -7.81 6.75 -5.23
C TYR A 25 -8.75 5.71 -4.61
N ILE A 26 -9.48 4.93 -5.42
CA ILE A 26 -10.54 4.03 -4.91
C ILE A 26 -10.04 2.58 -4.71
N LEU A 27 -8.82 2.24 -5.11
CA LEU A 27 -8.29 0.86 -5.02
C LEU A 27 -6.94 0.72 -4.31
N ARG A 28 -6.43 1.78 -3.66
CA ARG A 28 -5.30 1.61 -2.75
C ARG A 28 -5.87 1.27 -1.37
N PRO A 29 -5.56 0.11 -0.78
CA PRO A 29 -5.72 -0.05 0.66
C PRO A 29 -4.65 0.85 1.30
N ASP A 30 -4.93 2.16 1.41
CA ASP A 30 -4.09 3.15 2.08
C ASP A 30 -4.19 2.96 3.60
N ILE A 31 -3.90 1.74 4.08
CA ILE A 31 -3.74 1.49 5.50
C ILE A 31 -2.38 2.05 5.88
N GLU A 32 -2.41 3.32 6.25
CA GLU A 32 -1.27 4.00 6.87
C GLU A 32 -1.10 3.50 8.31
N PHE A 33 0.16 3.45 8.75
CA PHE A 33 0.50 3.12 10.12
C PHE A 33 1.73 3.90 10.57
N THR A 34 1.86 4.10 11.88
CA THR A 34 3.07 4.73 12.44
C THR A 34 4.16 3.68 12.66
N ILE A 35 5.39 4.02 12.27
CA ILE A 35 6.57 3.22 12.60
C ILE A 35 6.95 3.50 14.05
N ILE A 36 6.85 2.49 14.90
CA ILE A 36 7.17 2.55 16.34
C ILE A 36 8.26 1.57 16.76
N GLY A 37 8.45 0.49 15.98
CA GLY A 37 9.54 -0.48 16.17
C GLY A 37 10.89 -0.02 15.65
N GLU A 38 11.92 -0.79 15.94
CA GLU A 38 13.27 -0.62 15.38
C GLU A 38 13.41 -1.35 14.04
N THR A 39 12.79 -2.53 13.94
CA THR A 39 12.79 -3.32 12.70
C THR A 39 11.38 -3.63 12.23
N MET A 40 11.25 -3.97 10.96
CA MET A 40 10.02 -4.49 10.37
C MET A 40 10.33 -5.78 9.64
N ASN A 41 9.62 -6.85 9.98
CA ASN A 41 9.80 -8.15 9.35
C ASN A 41 8.51 -8.64 8.70
N PHE A 42 8.65 -9.39 7.62
CA PHE A 42 7.53 -9.92 6.84
C PHE A 42 7.96 -11.12 6.02
N LEU A 43 6.97 -11.81 5.47
CA LEU A 43 7.12 -12.99 4.65
C LEU A 43 6.88 -12.58 3.20
N ILE A 44 7.86 -12.80 2.33
CA ILE A 44 7.76 -12.48 0.90
C ILE A 44 8.20 -13.65 0.02
N GLY A 45 7.39 -13.94 -0.99
CA GLY A 45 7.65 -14.88 -2.07
C GLY A 45 7.26 -14.27 -3.42
N GLY A 46 7.36 -15.05 -4.49
CA GLY A 46 7.01 -14.62 -5.83
C GLY A 46 8.13 -13.85 -6.53
N GLY A 47 7.78 -12.81 -7.29
CA GLY A 47 8.68 -12.07 -8.18
C GLY A 47 9.90 -11.44 -7.55
N ASN A 48 10.98 -11.35 -8.33
CA ASN A 48 12.28 -10.79 -7.93
C ASN A 48 12.61 -9.47 -8.64
N HIS A 49 11.59 -8.72 -9.07
CA HIS A 49 11.76 -7.50 -9.84
C HIS A 49 11.68 -6.29 -8.93
N ALA A 50 12.84 -5.74 -8.55
CA ALA A 50 12.92 -4.59 -7.64
C ALA A 50 12.28 -3.33 -8.24
N TRP A 51 11.99 -2.36 -7.36
CA TRP A 51 11.29 -1.12 -7.70
C TRP A 51 11.97 -0.31 -8.81
N ASP A 52 13.31 -0.33 -8.86
CA ASP A 52 14.12 0.36 -9.85
C ASP A 52 14.13 -0.33 -11.24
N VAL A 53 13.58 -1.54 -11.35
CA VAL A 53 13.46 -2.29 -12.60
C VAL A 53 12.18 -1.87 -13.34
N ALA A 54 12.20 -0.65 -13.87
CA ALA A 54 11.16 -0.15 -14.78
C ALA A 54 11.22 -0.88 -16.14
N PRO A 55 10.09 -1.09 -16.84
CA PRO A 55 8.73 -0.62 -16.50
C PRO A 55 7.92 -1.61 -15.65
N ALA A 56 8.50 -2.75 -15.24
CA ALA A 56 7.76 -3.92 -14.76
C ALA A 56 8.27 -4.44 -13.39
N PRO A 57 8.20 -3.62 -12.32
CA PRO A 57 8.53 -4.08 -10.98
C PRO A 57 7.51 -5.08 -10.43
N CYS A 58 7.96 -5.96 -9.56
CA CYS A 58 7.18 -6.93 -8.79
C CYS A 58 7.80 -7.04 -7.40
N CYS A 59 7.37 -6.16 -6.49
CA CYS A 59 8.04 -5.93 -5.22
C CYS A 59 7.08 -5.41 -4.14
N VAL A 60 7.58 -5.33 -2.91
CA VAL A 60 6.92 -4.65 -1.79
C VAL A 60 7.76 -3.45 -1.39
N ASN A 61 7.13 -2.29 -1.31
CA ASN A 61 7.74 -1.04 -0.91
C ASN A 61 7.20 -0.58 0.45
N LEU A 62 8.09 -0.03 1.28
CA LEU A 62 7.72 0.84 2.39
C LEU A 62 7.78 2.28 1.88
N GLU A 63 6.65 2.98 1.92
CA GLU A 63 6.57 4.36 1.49
C GLU A 63 6.21 5.30 2.63
N ILE A 64 6.82 6.48 2.64
CA ILE A 64 6.48 7.58 3.55
C ILE A 64 6.20 8.81 2.69
N ASN A 65 5.02 9.42 2.85
CA ASN A 65 4.59 10.56 2.04
C ASN A 65 4.75 10.33 0.52
N GLY A 66 4.46 9.11 0.05
CA GLY A 66 4.58 8.72 -1.36
C GLY A 66 6.02 8.55 -1.88
N LYS A 67 7.03 8.60 -1.01
CA LYS A 67 8.42 8.28 -1.33
C LYS A 67 8.76 6.87 -0.86
N VAL A 68 9.33 6.06 -1.75
CA VAL A 68 9.86 4.73 -1.41
C VAL A 68 11.10 4.88 -0.54
N GLU A 69 11.05 4.33 0.67
CA GLU A 69 12.15 4.31 1.64
C GLU A 69 12.82 2.94 1.74
N ARG A 70 12.07 1.85 1.55
CA ARG A 70 12.59 0.48 1.49
C ARG A 70 11.88 -0.30 0.40
N THR A 71 12.58 -1.28 -0.18
CA THR A 71 12.04 -2.20 -1.17
C THR A 71 12.50 -3.62 -0.84
N ALA A 72 11.61 -4.59 -1.04
CA ALA A 72 11.92 -6.00 -0.96
C ALA A 72 11.25 -6.75 -2.10
N THR A 73 11.87 -7.85 -2.51
CA THR A 73 11.35 -8.74 -3.53
C THR A 73 11.34 -10.17 -3.01
N GLY A 74 10.56 -11.02 -3.66
CA GLY A 74 10.73 -12.47 -3.58
C GLY A 74 12.00 -12.92 -4.31
N ASN A 75 12.16 -14.24 -4.43
CA ASN A 75 13.33 -14.86 -5.08
C ASN A 75 12.92 -15.63 -6.35
N ALA A 76 11.87 -15.19 -7.06
CA ALA A 76 11.30 -15.91 -8.19
C ALA A 76 10.92 -17.35 -7.81
N THR A 77 10.23 -17.48 -6.68
CA THR A 77 9.77 -18.76 -6.11
C THR A 77 8.51 -18.55 -5.28
N GLU A 78 7.57 -19.49 -5.31
CA GLU A 78 6.40 -19.48 -4.42
C GLU A 78 6.79 -19.65 -2.94
N THR A 79 7.99 -20.17 -2.68
CA THR A 79 8.49 -20.32 -1.31
C THR A 79 8.71 -18.96 -0.68
N MET A 80 7.95 -18.66 0.37
CA MET A 80 8.08 -17.41 1.10
C MET A 80 9.30 -17.44 2.02
N SER A 81 10.04 -16.33 2.04
CA SER A 81 11.20 -16.13 2.91
C SER A 81 10.97 -14.93 3.82
N ARG A 82 11.47 -15.01 5.05
CA ARG A 82 11.47 -13.90 5.99
C ARG A 82 12.43 -12.82 5.49
N LYS A 83 11.95 -11.58 5.42
CA LYS A 83 12.78 -10.39 5.23
C LYS A 83 12.62 -9.49 6.44
N GLU A 84 13.65 -8.70 6.68
CA GLU A 84 13.69 -7.73 7.75
C GLU A 84 14.31 -6.43 7.23
N TRP A 85 13.70 -5.31 7.60
CA TRP A 85 14.20 -3.97 7.36
C TRP A 85 14.53 -3.31 8.69
N ASP A 86 15.68 -2.65 8.75
CA ASP A 86 15.94 -1.62 9.76
C ASP A 86 15.12 -0.36 9.41
N VAL A 87 14.26 0.04 10.33
CA VAL A 87 13.37 1.21 10.24
C VAL A 87 13.55 2.15 11.43
N SER A 88 14.62 1.98 12.21
CA SER A 88 14.95 2.81 13.37
C SER A 88 15.06 4.30 13.02
N ASP A 89 15.56 4.61 11.82
CA ASP A 89 15.66 5.95 11.21
C ASP A 89 14.31 6.54 10.76
N LEU A 90 13.27 5.71 10.71
CA LEU A 90 11.94 6.08 10.25
C LEU A 90 10.92 6.15 11.41
N LYS A 91 11.34 5.92 12.65
CA LYS A 91 10.47 5.96 13.83
C LYS A 91 9.71 7.27 13.95
N GLY A 92 8.43 7.16 14.28
CA GLY A 92 7.49 8.26 14.41
C GLY A 92 6.91 8.76 13.09
N LYS A 93 7.36 8.24 11.93
CA LYS A 93 6.78 8.59 10.63
C LYS A 93 5.57 7.71 10.32
N THR A 94 4.60 8.29 9.64
CA THR A 94 3.49 7.56 9.03
C THR A 94 3.96 6.94 7.72
N ALA A 95 3.78 5.63 7.60
CA ALA A 95 4.20 4.86 6.45
C ALA A 95 3.06 4.00 5.91
N GLN A 96 3.22 3.55 4.68
CA GLN A 96 2.34 2.61 4.00
C GLN A 96 3.16 1.49 3.36
N LEU A 97 2.56 0.31 3.25
CA LEU A 97 3.14 -0.81 2.50
C LEU A 97 2.45 -0.89 1.14
N VAL A 98 3.25 -0.81 0.07
CA VAL A 98 2.75 -0.86 -1.30
C VAL A 98 3.27 -2.13 -1.96
N VAL A 99 2.35 -3.04 -2.25
CA VAL A 99 2.63 -4.26 -3.03
C VAL A 99 2.40 -3.94 -4.50
N ILE A 100 3.42 -4.15 -5.32
CA ILE A 100 3.42 -3.81 -6.74
C ILE A 100 3.55 -5.09 -7.54
N ASP A 101 2.62 -5.29 -8.47
CA ASP A 101 2.60 -6.43 -9.39
C ASP A 101 2.39 -5.95 -10.82
N ASN A 102 3.42 -5.32 -11.39
CA ASN A 102 3.38 -4.74 -12.73
C ASN A 102 4.12 -5.60 -13.77
N ASN A 103 4.60 -6.78 -13.38
CA ASN A 103 5.33 -7.66 -14.28
C ASN A 103 4.38 -8.65 -14.93
N SER A 104 4.32 -8.66 -16.27
CA SER A 104 3.49 -9.59 -17.03
C SER A 104 4.27 -10.81 -17.55
N GLY A 105 5.54 -10.94 -17.19
CA GLY A 105 6.43 -12.04 -17.54
C GLY A 105 6.41 -13.16 -16.49
N GLY A 106 7.40 -14.05 -16.55
CA GLY A 106 7.56 -15.09 -15.52
C GLY A 106 7.80 -14.46 -14.15
N TRP A 107 7.14 -14.99 -13.11
CA TRP A 107 7.21 -14.52 -11.72
C TRP A 107 6.65 -13.11 -11.47
N GLY A 108 5.73 -12.64 -12.31
CA GLY A 108 4.96 -11.43 -12.06
C GLY A 108 3.79 -11.63 -11.12
N HIS A 109 4.08 -12.12 -9.90
CA HIS A 109 3.14 -12.20 -8.79
C HIS A 109 3.94 -12.14 -7.48
N PRO A 110 3.69 -11.17 -6.58
CA PRO A 110 4.29 -11.14 -5.25
C PRO A 110 3.37 -11.83 -4.22
N ASN A 111 3.93 -12.72 -3.41
CA ASN A 111 3.26 -13.24 -2.22
C ASN A 111 3.77 -12.46 -1.01
N PHE A 112 2.86 -11.91 -0.21
CA PHE A 112 3.22 -11.06 0.94
C PHE A 112 2.32 -11.35 2.14
N ASP A 113 2.90 -11.66 3.30
CA ASP A 113 2.16 -12.01 4.52
C ASP A 113 2.99 -11.77 5.80
N ASP A 114 2.38 -12.02 6.96
CA ASP A 114 2.97 -12.10 8.29
C ASP A 114 3.90 -10.92 8.62
N VAL A 115 3.34 -9.71 8.47
CA VAL A 115 4.04 -8.44 8.70
C VAL A 115 4.01 -8.09 10.18
N HIS A 116 5.16 -7.71 10.73
CA HIS A 116 5.32 -7.24 12.10
C HIS A 116 6.32 -6.10 12.18
N GLN A 117 6.11 -5.18 13.11
CA GLN A 117 7.19 -4.34 13.63
C GLN A 117 7.79 -5.04 14.85
N ALA A 118 9.09 -4.93 15.10
CA ALA A 118 9.72 -5.43 16.30
C ALA A 118 10.42 -4.32 17.08
N ASP A 119 10.43 -4.43 18.40
CA ASP A 119 11.10 -3.48 19.27
C ASP A 119 12.63 -3.69 19.31
N SER A 120 13.34 -2.94 20.14
CA SER A 120 14.80 -3.04 20.27
C SER A 120 15.30 -4.38 20.82
N LYS A 121 14.40 -5.24 21.33
CA LYS A 121 14.71 -6.60 21.79
C LYS A 121 14.40 -7.65 20.73
N GLY A 122 13.84 -7.25 19.59
CA GLY A 122 13.37 -8.15 18.54
C GLY A 122 12.01 -8.78 18.86
N GLU A 123 11.26 -8.23 19.81
CA GLU A 123 9.91 -8.73 20.14
C GLU A 123 8.89 -8.08 19.19
N ASN A 124 8.05 -8.91 18.55
CA ASN A 124 7.00 -8.42 17.65
C ASN A 124 5.99 -7.56 18.43
N ILE A 125 5.76 -6.35 17.92
CA ILE A 125 4.82 -5.39 18.47
C ILE A 125 3.42 -5.72 17.94
N PRO A 126 2.44 -5.95 18.83
CA PRO A 126 1.06 -6.19 18.43
C PRO A 126 0.47 -5.05 17.58
N TRP A 127 -0.26 -5.41 16.52
CA TRP A 127 -0.87 -4.44 15.58
C TRP A 127 -1.90 -3.50 16.21
N ASP A 128 -2.53 -3.89 17.33
CA ASP A 128 -3.39 -2.99 18.10
C ASP A 128 -2.62 -1.76 18.61
N ARG A 129 -1.35 -1.91 18.99
CA ARG A 129 -0.48 -0.78 19.35
C ARG A 129 -0.06 0.04 18.15
N VAL A 130 0.23 -0.62 17.02
CA VAL A 130 0.65 0.06 15.78
C VAL A 130 -0.45 0.99 15.26
N LEU A 131 -1.70 0.51 15.24
CA LEU A 131 -2.85 1.28 14.79
C LEU A 131 -3.38 2.25 15.87
N ALA A 132 -3.26 1.93 17.16
CA ALA A 132 -3.69 2.82 18.23
C ALA A 132 -2.85 4.11 18.34
N VAL A 133 -1.62 4.10 17.83
CA VAL A 133 -0.78 5.30 17.77
C VAL A 133 -1.38 6.35 16.83
N ASP A 134 -2.04 5.92 15.74
CA ASP A 134 -2.76 6.78 14.81
C ASP A 134 -4.20 7.10 15.28
N ALA A 135 -4.82 6.23 16.08
CA ALA A 135 -6.15 6.44 16.67
C ALA A 135 -6.26 7.66 17.62
N ARG A 136 -5.19 8.44 17.82
CA ARG A 136 -5.21 9.74 18.49
C ARG A 136 -5.97 10.82 17.70
N GLY A 137 -6.43 10.53 16.48
CA GLY A 137 -7.32 11.41 15.73
C GLY A 137 -8.19 10.67 14.71
N LYS A 138 -9.43 10.35 15.11
CA LYS A 138 -10.56 9.95 14.24
C LYS A 138 -10.46 8.55 13.60
N LEU A 139 -11.10 7.58 14.25
CA LEU A 139 -11.39 6.24 13.72
C LEU A 139 -12.26 6.32 12.46
N ALA A 140 -11.66 6.13 11.28
CA ALA A 140 -12.37 5.69 10.09
C ALA A 140 -12.04 4.21 9.86
N VAL A 141 -12.90 3.34 10.39
CA VAL A 141 -12.85 1.90 10.09
C VAL A 141 -13.35 1.71 8.66
N THR A 142 -12.47 1.21 7.77
CA THR A 142 -12.89 0.57 6.52
C THR A 142 -12.29 -0.84 6.46
N TRP A 143 -13.18 -1.83 6.62
CA TRP A 143 -13.08 -3.26 6.36
C TRP A 143 -11.71 -3.82 5.88
N ALA A 144 -10.84 -4.15 6.83
CA ALA A 144 -9.82 -5.18 6.65
C ALA A 144 -9.86 -6.12 7.86
N GLN A 145 -10.20 -7.40 7.64
CA GLN A 145 -10.12 -8.43 8.69
C GLN A 145 -8.65 -8.70 9.02
N MET A 146 -8.13 -8.05 10.06
CA MET A 146 -6.91 -8.52 10.73
C MET A 146 -7.24 -9.79 11.52
N LYS A 147 -6.73 -10.94 11.06
CA LYS A 147 -6.78 -12.19 11.84
C LYS A 147 -5.78 -12.11 12.99
N LYS A 148 -6.28 -12.10 14.21
CA LYS A 148 -5.51 -12.25 15.44
C LYS A 148 -5.16 -13.73 15.60
N TYR A 149 -3.88 -14.07 15.50
CA TYR A 149 -3.39 -15.38 15.92
C TYR A 149 -3.01 -15.29 17.41
N TYR A 150 -3.56 -16.21 18.21
CA TYR A 150 -3.30 -16.36 19.64
C TYR A 150 -2.02 -17.17 19.88
#